data_AF-A0A0W1L139-F1
#
_entry.id   AF-A0A0W1L139-F1
#
_cell.length_a   1.000
_cell.length_b   1.000
_cell.length_c   1.000
_cell.angle_alpha   90.00
_cell.angle_beta   90.00
_cell.angle_gamma   90.00
#
_symmetry.space_group_name_H-M   'P 1'
#
loop_
_entity.id
_entity.type
_entity.pdbx_description
1 polymer ?
#
loop_
_entity_poly.entity_id
_entity_poly.type
_entity_poly.pdbx_seq_one_letter_code
_entity_poly.pdbx_strand_id
1 'polypeptide(L)'
;MEVLILVTLVSVWALLMLRSVMAEYAYYQSVKTREPQIWQQLGAPRFLKVPMVFVSSKGTQLLQQVTDATVRENALKHHRAGKQFLFYIVAVLVLGIVYLKLA
;
A
#
# COMPACT_ATOMS: atom_id res chain seq x y z
N MET A 1 14.96 -17.82 22.66
CA MET A 1 15.17 -17.49 21.24
C MET A 1 13.87 -17.17 20.51
N GLU A 2 12.78 -17.90 20.78
CA GLU A 2 11.47 -17.67 20.13
C GLU A 2 10.89 -16.27 20.30
N VAL A 3 10.95 -15.70 21.51
CA VAL A 3 10.46 -14.33 21.79
C VAL A 3 11.21 -13.29 20.93
N LEU A 4 12.52 -13.45 20.75
CA LEU A 4 13.36 -12.56 19.95
C LEU A 4 13.00 -12.64 18.46
N ILE A 5 12.72 -13.85 17.95
CA ILE A 5 12.28 -14.08 16.57
C ILE A 5 10.91 -13.43 16.35
N LEU A 6 9.97 -13.63 17.28
CA LEU A 6 8.62 -13.09 17.19
C LEU A 6 8.62 -11.55 17.23
N VAL A 7 9.38 -10.96 18.14
CA VAL A 7 9.56 -9.50 18.22
C VAL A 7 10.14 -8.97 16.91
N THR A 8 11.19 -9.61 16.37
CA THR A 8 11.80 -9.19 15.10
C THR A 8 10.80 -9.23 13.95
N LEU A 9 10.02 -10.32 13.84
CA LEU A 9 9.01 -10.47 12.80
C LEU A 9 7.89 -9.43 12.91
N VAL A 10 7.41 -9.16 14.13
CA VAL A 10 6.36 -8.16 14.35
C VAL A 10 6.88 -6.75 14.09
N SER A 11 8.12 -6.43 14.49
CA SER A 11 8.72 -5.12 14.23
C SER A 11 8.95 -4.88 12.74
N VAL A 12 9.47 -5.86 12.00
CA VAL A 12 9.65 -5.75 10.54
C VAL A 12 8.28 -5.63 9.85
N TRP A 13 7.29 -6.41 10.27
CA TRP A 13 5.93 -6.31 9.76
C TRP A 13 5.34 -4.90 9.97
N ALA A 14 5.45 -4.36 11.19
CA ALA A 14 4.93 -3.04 11.53
C ALA A 14 5.62 -1.93 10.73
N LEU A 15 6.94 -2.01 10.55
CA LEU A 15 7.71 -1.07 9.72
C LEU A 15 7.27 -1.11 8.25
N LEU A 16 7.08 -2.30 7.68
CA LEU A 16 6.62 -2.45 6.30
C LEU A 16 5.18 -1.94 6.12
N MET A 17 4.31 -2.23 7.09
CA MET A 17 2.92 -1.75 7.09
C MET A 17 2.87 -0.22 7.18
N LEU A 18 3.64 0.38 8.10
CA LEU A 18 3.75 1.84 8.23
C LEU A 18 4.25 2.49 6.93
N ARG A 19 5.27 1.91 6.29
CA ARG A 19 5.75 2.40 4.99
C ARG A 19 4.70 2.32 3.90
N SER A 20 3.92 1.23 3.86
CA SER A 20 2.82 1.08 2.90
C SER A 20 1.75 2.14 3.11
N VAL A 21 1.31 2.35 4.35
CA VAL A 21 0.30 3.35 4.71
C VAL A 21 0.79 4.76 4.41
N MET A 22 2.05 5.08 4.72
CA MET A 22 2.63 6.39 4.39
C MET A 22 2.69 6.63 2.88
N ALA A 23 3.09 5.64 2.09
CA ALA A 23 3.14 5.76 0.63
C ALA A 23 1.73 5.92 0.02
N GLU A 24 0.76 5.19 0.55
CA GLU A 24 -0.65 5.29 0.18
C GLU A 24 -1.22 6.68 0.51
N TYR A 25 -0.95 7.19 1.71
CA TYR A 25 -1.35 8.53 2.11
C TYR A 25 -0.70 9.61 1.24
N ALA A 26 0.60 9.50 0.96
CA ALA A 26 1.32 10.42 0.09
C ALA A 26 0.75 10.41 -1.34
N TYR A 27 0.36 9.25 -1.85
CA TYR A 27 -0.30 9.12 -3.13
C TYR A 27 -1.66 9.84 -3.15
N TYR A 28 -2.54 9.57 -2.19
CA TYR A 28 -3.84 10.24 -2.09
C TYR A 28 -3.72 11.75 -1.94
N GLN A 29 -2.80 12.21 -1.10
CA GLN A 29 -2.54 13.63 -0.90
C GLN A 29 -2.01 14.28 -2.18
N SER A 30 -1.17 13.59 -2.96
CA SER A 30 -0.67 14.10 -4.24
C SER A 30 -1.76 14.23 -5.29
N VAL A 31 -2.68 13.26 -5.40
CA VAL A 31 -3.84 13.37 -6.30
C VAL A 31 -4.75 14.53 -5.87
N LYS A 32 -5.04 14.65 -4.57
CA LYS A 32 -5.88 15.73 -4.04
C LYS A 32 -5.30 17.13 -4.31
N THR A 33 -3.98 17.29 -4.20
CA THR A 33 -3.33 18.60 -4.31
C THR A 33 -2.99 18.98 -5.73
N ARG A 34 -2.57 18.02 -6.56
CA ARG A 34 -2.06 18.29 -7.92
C ARG A 34 -3.06 18.01 -9.01
N GLU A 35 -3.99 17.10 -8.79
CA GLU A 35 -5.02 16.70 -9.75
C GLU A 35 -6.42 16.84 -9.12
N PRO A 36 -6.81 18.05 -8.66
CA PRO A 36 -8.08 18.26 -7.95
C PRO A 36 -9.30 17.93 -8.82
N GLN A 37 -9.17 18.01 -10.14
CA GLN A 37 -10.22 17.63 -11.10
C GLN A 37 -10.50 16.12 -11.03
N ILE A 38 -9.44 15.29 -11.05
CA ILE A 38 -9.53 13.84 -10.91
C ILE A 38 -10.06 13.49 -9.51
N TRP A 39 -9.60 14.20 -8.47
CA TRP A 39 -10.10 14.02 -7.10
C TRP A 39 -11.60 14.30 -6.97
N GLN A 40 -12.12 15.31 -7.66
CA GLN A 40 -13.56 15.60 -7.71
C GLN A 40 -14.34 14.54 -8.52
N GLN A 41 -13.79 14.06 -9.64
CA GLN A 41 -14.40 13.00 -10.45
C GLN A 41 -14.46 11.66 -9.73
N LEU A 42 -13.51 11.40 -8.83
CA LEU A 42 -13.54 10.27 -7.89
C LEU A 42 -14.63 10.43 -6.80
N GLY A 43 -15.37 11.54 -6.79
CA GLY A 43 -16.43 11.82 -5.83
C GLY A 43 -15.94 12.38 -4.50
N ALA A 44 -14.73 12.97 -4.46
CA ALA A 44 -14.09 13.54 -3.27
C ALA A 44 -14.21 12.61 -2.04
N PRO A 45 -13.70 11.37 -2.13
CA PRO A 45 -13.91 10.37 -1.09
C PRO A 45 -13.40 10.86 0.27
N ARG A 46 -14.26 10.78 1.30
CA ARG A 46 -13.89 11.07 2.68
C ARG A 46 -12.97 9.97 3.20
N PHE A 47 -11.86 10.36 3.83
CA PHE A 47 -10.77 9.55 4.43
C PHE A 47 -10.93 8.02 4.44
N LEU A 48 -11.99 7.47 5.03
CA LEU A 48 -12.23 6.03 5.12
C LEU A 48 -12.58 5.33 3.79
N LYS A 49 -13.19 6.04 2.84
CA LYS A 49 -13.60 5.49 1.53
C LYS A 49 -12.55 5.65 0.44
N VAL A 50 -11.46 6.38 0.73
CA VAL A 50 -10.40 6.67 -0.24
C VAL A 50 -9.80 5.40 -0.83
N PRO A 51 -9.34 4.40 -0.04
CA PRO A 51 -8.80 3.16 -0.61
C PRO A 51 -9.81 2.41 -1.49
N MET A 52 -11.08 2.34 -1.07
CA MET A 52 -12.13 1.65 -1.81
C MET A 52 -12.37 2.27 -3.20
N VAL A 53 -12.36 3.60 -3.27
CA VAL A 53 -12.61 4.35 -4.52
C VAL A 53 -11.38 4.30 -5.43
N PHE A 54 -10.18 4.31 -4.87
CA PHE A 54 -8.94 4.22 -5.64
C PHE A 54 -8.69 2.84 -6.25
N VAL A 55 -9.18 1.77 -5.60
CA VAL A 55 -9.07 0.39 -6.12
C VAL A 55 -10.26 0.01 -7.02
N SER A 56 -11.31 0.84 -7.05
CA SER A 56 -12.45 0.64 -7.95
C SER A 56 -12.02 0.73 -9.42
N SER A 57 -12.63 -0.07 -10.30
CA SER A 57 -12.39 -0.04 -11.74
C SER A 57 -12.54 1.36 -12.35
N LYS A 58 -13.51 2.15 -11.87
CA LYS A 58 -13.69 3.56 -12.27
C LYS A 58 -12.54 4.44 -11.79
N GLY A 59 -12.07 4.22 -10.57
CA GLY A 59 -10.94 4.96 -10.01
C GLY A 59 -9.66 4.69 -10.77
N THR A 60 -9.37 3.43 -11.09
CA THR A 60 -8.19 3.05 -11.86
C THR A 60 -8.19 3.67 -13.26
N GLN A 61 -9.33 3.73 -13.94
CA GLN A 61 -9.44 4.40 -15.25
C GLN A 61 -9.18 5.90 -15.17
N LEU A 62 -9.70 6.57 -14.14
CA LEU A 62 -9.45 8.00 -13.89
C LEU A 62 -7.98 8.27 -13.54
N LEU A 63 -7.36 7.38 -12.75
CA LEU A 63 -5.96 7.49 -12.34
C LEU A 63 -4.98 7.22 -13.49
N GLN A 64 -5.40 6.53 -14.56
CA GLN A 64 -4.61 6.38 -15.79
C GLN A 64 -4.55 7.67 -16.62
N GLN A 65 -5.46 8.62 -16.39
CA GLN A 65 -5.47 9.92 -17.07
C GLN A 65 -4.57 10.96 -16.36
N VAL A 66 -4.00 10.61 -15.20
CA VAL A 66 -3.06 11.46 -14.46
C VAL A 66 -1.83 11.72 -15.32
N THR A 67 -1.56 13.00 -15.57
CA THR A 67 -0.43 13.42 -16.41
C THR A 67 0.75 13.88 -15.56
N ASP A 68 0.54 14.23 -14.29
CA ASP A 68 1.59 14.70 -13.37
C ASP A 68 2.58 13.57 -13.00
N ALA A 69 3.86 13.81 -13.29
CA ALA A 69 4.95 12.88 -13.01
C ALA A 69 5.12 12.55 -11.52
N THR A 70 4.80 13.48 -10.61
CA THR A 70 4.93 13.27 -9.17
C THR A 70 3.83 12.37 -8.62
N VAL A 71 2.61 12.49 -9.15
CA VAL A 71 1.51 11.59 -8.79
C VAL A 71 1.83 10.17 -9.30
N ARG A 72 2.42 10.05 -10.49
CA ARG A 72 2.88 8.77 -11.04
C ARG A 72 4.00 8.13 -10.23
N GLU A 73 4.98 8.92 -9.77
CA GLU A 73 6.02 8.41 -8.87
C GLU A 73 5.45 7.92 -7.54
N ASN A 74 4.50 8.64 -6.96
CA ASN A 74 3.87 8.24 -5.71
C ASN A 74 3.01 6.97 -5.90
N ALA A 75 2.33 6.81 -7.04
CA ALA A 75 1.64 5.58 -7.41
C ALA A 75 2.61 4.39 -7.48
N LEU A 76 3.78 4.57 -8.10
CA LEU A 76 4.82 3.54 -8.19
C LEU A 76 5.39 3.18 -6.81
N LYS A 77 5.61 4.19 -5.94
CA LYS A 77 6.05 3.97 -4.55
C LYS A 77 5.01 3.18 -3.76
N HIS A 78 3.74 3.50 -3.91
CA HIS A 78 2.64 2.76 -3.29
C HIS A 78 2.62 1.29 -3.76
N HIS A 79 2.66 1.03 -5.07
CA HIS A 79 2.71 -0.33 -5.60
C HIS A 79 3.95 -1.11 -5.14
N ARG A 80 5.11 -0.45 -5.06
CA ARG A 80 6.35 -1.09 -4.59
C ARG A 80 6.26 -1.44 -3.10
N ALA A 81 5.77 -0.51 -2.27
CA ALA A 81 5.60 -0.76 -0.84
C ALA A 81 4.60 -1.90 -0.57
N GLY A 82 3.48 -1.92 -1.31
CA GLY A 82 2.50 -3.01 -1.23
C GLY A 82 3.09 -4.36 -1.64
N LYS A 83 3.87 -4.42 -2.73
CA LYS A 83 4.57 -5.66 -3.15
C LYS A 83 5.58 -6.14 -2.10
N GLN A 84 6.34 -5.23 -1.48
CA GLN A 84 7.29 -5.58 -0.43
C GLN A 84 6.60 -6.15 0.80
N PHE A 85 5.49 -5.53 1.23
CA PHE A 85 4.69 -6.04 2.32
C PHE A 85 4.11 -7.42 2.01
N LEU A 86 3.52 -7.60 0.83
CA LEU A 86 2.93 -8.88 0.42
C LEU A 86 3.97 -9.99 0.30
N PHE A 87 5.15 -9.68 -0.26
CA PHE A 87 6.26 -10.62 -0.32
C PHE A 87 6.71 -11.07 1.07
N TYR A 88 6.82 -10.12 2.02
CA TYR A 88 7.16 -10.41 3.40
C TYR A 88 6.13 -11.36 4.05
N ILE A 89 4.84 -11.08 3.89
CA ILE A 89 3.76 -11.95 4.41
C ILE A 89 3.87 -13.36 3.86
N VAL A 90 4.02 -13.50 2.53
CA VAL A 90 4.13 -14.81 1.87
C VAL A 90 5.38 -15.55 2.37
N ALA A 91 6.52 -14.87 2.49
CA ALA A 91 7.76 -15.49 2.98
C ALA A 91 7.61 -16.00 4.43
N VAL A 92 7.01 -15.20 5.32
CA VAL A 92 6.76 -15.60 6.72
C VAL A 92 5.79 -16.79 6.78
N LEU A 93 4.75 -16.80 5.95
CA LEU A 93 3.79 -17.90 5.86
C LEU A 93 4.44 -19.20 5.38
N VAL A 94 5.24 -19.14 4.31
CA VAL A 94 5.96 -20.30 3.77
C VAL A 94 6.93 -20.85 4.80
N LEU A 95 7.73 -19.99 5.45
CA LEU A 95 8.65 -20.40 6.51
C LEU A 95 7.91 -21.02 7.69
N GLY A 96 6.76 -20.44 8.08
CA GLY A 96 5.90 -20.99 9.14
C GLY A 96 5.35 -22.37 8.79
N ILE A 97 4.85 -22.56 7.57
CA ILE A 97 4.36 -23.88 7.10
C ILE A 97 5.49 -24.90 7.08
N VAL A 98 6.67 -24.53 6.55
CA VAL A 98 7.84 -25.43 6.50
C VAL A 98 8.29 -25.80 7.91
N TYR A 99 8.35 -24.84 8.83
CA TYR A 99 8.67 -25.10 10.23
C TYR A 99 7.67 -26.06 10.88
N LEU A 100 6.36 -25.79 10.75
CA LEU A 100 5.30 -26.64 11.31
C LEU A 100 5.27 -28.05 10.71
N LYS A 101 5.75 -28.21 9.46
CA LYS A 101 5.81 -29.52 8.80
C LYS A 101 7.06 -30.33 9.17
N LEU A 102 8.13 -29.65 9.60
CA LEU A 102 9.40 -30.26 9.99
C LEU A 102 9.54 -30.48 11.50
N ALA A 103 8.73 -29.77 12.30
CA ALA A 103 8.55 -29.99 13.73
C ALA A 103 7.63 -31.19 14.00
#